data_AF-H8H243-F1
#
_entry.id   AF-H8H243-F1
#
_cell.length_a   1.000
_cell.length_b   1.000
_cell.length_c   1.000
_cell.angle_alpha   90.00
_cell.angle_beta   90.00
_cell.angle_gamma   90.00
#
_symmetry.space_group_name_H-M   'P 1'
#
loop_
_entity.id
_entity.type
_entity.pdbx_description
1 polymer ?
#
loop_
_entity_poly.entity_id
_entity_poly.type
_entity_poly.pdbx_seq_one_letter_code
_entity_poly.pdbx_strand_id
1 'polypeptide(L)'
;MSRCAYPNDLTDAEWHVLFPLLPPETPVGRPRKWSFREILDGIFYVLRGGIAWRAMPHDLPPWQTVYHYHRLWRLQGVWEALHTILREMVRQREGRAATPSAAIIDSQSVRTTEAGGPRGYDGGKKVSGRKRHLLVDTLGLVMAIKVHEADIQDRTGAILLLRDLPNVFPRMGHLWADAGYTGKLAGEIKTHLGWTMEIVKHPWSGWQGTWAPKDAPPRHVEVPKGFVVLKRRWVVERTFAWLGKSRRMARDDEALVETAENLVYEVMIRLMVRRLAKSPP
;
A
#
# COMPACT_ATOMS: atom_id res chain seq x y z
N MET A 1 -34.94 -7.47 1.24
CA MET A 1 -35.04 -6.90 -0.11
C MET A 1 -33.68 -7.05 -0.75
N SER A 2 -33.56 -7.75 -1.87
CA SER A 2 -32.28 -7.77 -2.61
C SER A 2 -32.15 -6.42 -3.31
N ARG A 3 -31.27 -5.56 -2.81
CA ARG A 3 -30.89 -4.34 -3.53
C ARG A 3 -30.19 -4.71 -4.84
N CYS A 4 -30.17 -3.79 -5.79
CA CYS A 4 -29.36 -3.97 -7.00
C CYS A 4 -27.88 -3.99 -6.59
N ALA A 5 -27.09 -4.89 -7.17
CA ALA A 5 -25.67 -4.98 -6.88
C ALA A 5 -24.93 -3.79 -7.51
N TYR A 6 -24.02 -3.17 -6.76
CA TYR A 6 -23.12 -2.17 -7.32
C TYR A 6 -21.97 -2.85 -8.09
N PRO A 7 -21.36 -2.18 -9.09
CA PRO A 7 -20.25 -2.75 -9.85
C PRO A 7 -19.01 -3.13 -9.02
N ASN A 8 -18.92 -2.63 -7.78
CA ASN A 8 -17.81 -2.90 -6.86
C ASN A 8 -18.15 -3.91 -5.76
N ASP A 9 -19.40 -4.40 -5.70
CA ASP A 9 -19.81 -5.45 -4.77
C ASP A 9 -19.03 -6.73 -5.01
N LEU A 10 -18.92 -7.56 -3.98
CA LEU A 10 -18.28 -8.86 -4.08
C LEU A 10 -19.12 -9.80 -4.95
N THR A 11 -18.47 -10.42 -5.93
CA THR A 11 -19.07 -11.57 -6.61
C THR A 11 -19.13 -12.76 -5.68
N ASP A 12 -19.92 -13.79 -6.03
CA ASP A 12 -19.95 -15.00 -5.20
C ASP A 12 -18.58 -15.67 -5.11
N ALA A 13 -17.83 -15.76 -6.21
CA ALA A 13 -16.48 -16.32 -6.20
C ALA A 13 -15.53 -15.52 -5.29
N GLU A 14 -15.62 -14.19 -5.29
CA GLU A 14 -14.85 -13.33 -4.40
C GLU A 14 -15.26 -13.52 -2.93
N TRP A 15 -16.57 -13.65 -2.67
CA TRP A 15 -17.11 -13.92 -1.34
C TRP A 15 -16.64 -15.27 -0.78
N HIS A 16 -16.60 -16.32 -1.60
CA HIS A 16 -16.11 -17.64 -1.17
C HIS A 16 -14.64 -17.64 -0.77
N VAL A 17 -13.81 -16.77 -1.36
CA VAL A 17 -12.41 -16.59 -0.94
C VAL A 17 -12.33 -15.89 0.41
N LEU A 18 -13.15 -14.86 0.63
CA LEU A 18 -13.02 -13.97 1.79
C LEU A 18 -13.76 -14.48 3.03
N PHE A 19 -14.95 -15.05 2.87
CA PHE A 19 -15.82 -15.52 3.95
C PHE A 19 -15.12 -16.40 5.00
N PRO A 20 -14.37 -17.47 4.63
CA PRO A 20 -13.74 -18.35 5.62
C PRO A 20 -12.63 -17.68 6.43
N LEU A 21 -12.17 -16.50 6.01
CA LEU A 21 -11.10 -15.75 6.67
C LEU A 21 -11.63 -14.70 7.65
N LEU A 22 -12.94 -14.44 7.65
CA LEU A 22 -13.55 -13.43 8.50
C LEU A 22 -13.69 -13.93 9.95
N PRO A 23 -13.68 -13.03 10.94
CA PRO A 23 -13.93 -13.40 12.33
C PRO A 23 -15.28 -14.14 12.48
N PRO A 24 -15.37 -15.18 13.32
CA PRO A 24 -16.62 -15.89 13.55
C PRO A 24 -17.65 -14.97 14.22
N GLU A 25 -18.92 -15.32 14.09
CA GLU A 25 -19.96 -14.63 14.83
C GLU A 25 -19.80 -14.88 16.33
N THR A 26 -19.97 -13.81 17.12
CA THR A 26 -19.96 -13.94 18.57
C THR A 26 -21.23 -14.66 19.04
N PRO A 27 -21.12 -15.74 19.85
CA PRO A 27 -22.28 -16.47 20.35
C PRO A 27 -23.07 -15.67 21.40
N VAL A 28 -22.50 -14.58 21.89
CA VAL A 28 -23.05 -13.69 22.90
C VAL A 28 -23.40 -12.33 22.31
N GLY A 29 -24.45 -11.70 22.84
CA GLY A 29 -24.92 -10.39 22.43
C GLY A 29 -26.05 -10.43 21.40
N ARG A 30 -26.44 -9.25 20.90
CA ARG A 30 -27.51 -9.12 19.91
C ARG A 30 -27.02 -9.68 18.56
N PRO A 31 -27.76 -10.60 17.92
CA PRO A 31 -27.43 -11.09 16.60
C PRO A 31 -27.28 -9.95 15.59
N ARG A 32 -26.28 -10.09 14.70
CA ARG A 32 -26.00 -9.10 13.67
C ARG A 32 -27.16 -9.06 12.66
N LYS A 33 -27.70 -7.86 12.40
CA LYS A 33 -28.78 -7.67 11.41
C LYS A 33 -28.30 -7.80 9.96
N TRP A 34 -27.10 -7.31 9.65
CA TRP A 34 -26.55 -7.23 8.30
C TRP A 34 -25.48 -8.29 8.10
N SER A 35 -25.42 -8.97 6.95
CA SER A 35 -24.34 -9.94 6.70
C SER A 35 -22.98 -9.23 6.59
N PHE A 36 -21.89 -9.94 6.85
CA PHE A 36 -20.56 -9.37 6.62
C PHE A 36 -20.31 -9.02 5.14
N ARG A 37 -20.94 -9.74 4.20
CA ARG A 37 -20.89 -9.40 2.77
C ARG A 37 -21.42 -7.98 2.53
N GLU A 38 -22.60 -7.66 3.06
CA GLU A 38 -23.19 -6.33 2.92
C GLU A 38 -22.37 -5.24 3.62
N ILE A 39 -21.75 -5.55 4.76
CA ILE A 39 -20.82 -4.63 5.44
C ILE A 39 -19.59 -4.35 4.56
N LEU A 40 -18.99 -5.40 4.00
CA LEU A 40 -17.82 -5.29 3.12
C LEU A 40 -18.15 -4.58 1.81
N ASP A 41 -19.31 -4.85 1.21
CA ASP A 41 -19.78 -4.14 0.02
C ASP A 41 -19.94 -2.64 0.30
N GLY A 42 -20.48 -2.28 1.47
CA GLY A 42 -20.54 -0.89 1.93
C GLY A 42 -19.16 -0.25 2.09
N ILE A 43 -18.20 -0.95 2.69
CA ILE A 43 -16.80 -0.47 2.84
C ILE A 43 -16.16 -0.28 1.46
N PHE A 44 -16.29 -1.27 0.57
CA PHE A 44 -15.73 -1.21 -0.77
C PHE A 44 -16.39 -0.15 -1.64
N TYR A 45 -17.67 0.17 -1.41
CA TYR A 45 -18.35 1.28 -2.06
C TYR A 45 -17.71 2.62 -1.68
N VAL A 46 -17.48 2.85 -0.39
CA VAL A 46 -16.78 4.05 0.11
C VAL A 46 -15.36 4.11 -0.44
N LEU A 47 -14.61 3.01 -0.37
CA LEU A 47 -13.23 2.92 -0.83
C LEU A 47 -13.10 3.23 -2.33
N ARG A 48 -13.98 2.62 -3.14
CA ARG A 48 -13.98 2.80 -4.60
C ARG A 48 -14.47 4.19 -5.01
N GLY A 49 -15.57 4.64 -4.41
CA GLY A 49 -16.25 5.89 -4.74
C GLY A 49 -15.55 7.13 -4.19
N GLY A 50 -14.82 7.00 -3.07
CA GLY A 50 -14.22 8.13 -2.37
C GLY A 50 -15.23 9.04 -1.67
N ILE A 51 -16.45 8.56 -1.43
CA ILE A 51 -17.53 9.34 -0.83
C ILE A 51 -17.32 9.49 0.69
N ALA A 52 -17.96 10.49 1.29
CA ALA A 52 -18.06 10.58 2.74
C ALA A 52 -18.93 9.45 3.29
N TRP A 53 -18.57 8.88 4.45
CA TRP A 53 -19.35 7.83 5.12
C TRP A 53 -20.83 8.19 5.27
N ARG A 54 -21.15 9.43 5.67
CA ARG A 54 -22.53 9.90 5.86
C ARG A 54 -23.34 10.00 4.57
N ALA A 55 -22.68 10.01 3.41
CA ALA A 55 -23.30 10.07 2.09
C ALA A 55 -23.46 8.68 1.46
N MET A 56 -23.28 7.61 2.24
CA MET A 56 -23.53 6.26 1.75
C MET A 56 -25.00 6.10 1.30
N PRO A 57 -25.24 5.37 0.19
CA PRO A 57 -26.58 5.04 -0.27
C PRO A 57 -27.45 4.40 0.81
N HIS A 58 -28.75 4.73 0.80
CA HIS A 58 -29.72 4.24 1.78
C HIS A 58 -30.13 2.77 1.61
N ASP A 59 -29.80 2.16 0.46
CA ASP A 59 -30.05 0.76 0.17
C ASP A 59 -28.94 -0.17 0.71
N LEU A 60 -27.76 0.36 1.05
CA LEU A 60 -26.71 -0.33 1.80
C LEU A 60 -27.00 -0.29 3.32
N PRO A 61 -26.31 -1.11 4.13
CA PRO A 61 -26.42 -1.01 5.59
C PRO A 61 -26.14 0.44 6.06
N PRO A 62 -26.79 0.90 7.15
CA PRO A 62 -26.60 2.24 7.67
C PRO A 62 -25.12 2.56 7.89
N TRP A 63 -24.68 3.74 7.46
CA TRP A 63 -23.25 4.12 7.47
C TRP A 63 -22.60 3.95 8.84
N GLN A 64 -23.35 4.16 9.94
CA GLN A 64 -22.85 3.97 11.29
C GLN A 64 -22.44 2.52 11.54
N THR A 65 -23.21 1.57 11.01
CA THR A 65 -22.94 0.13 11.14
C THR A 65 -21.73 -0.25 10.31
N VAL A 66 -21.65 0.23 9.07
CA VAL A 66 -20.53 -0.05 8.16
C VAL A 66 -19.24 0.53 8.74
N TYR A 67 -19.26 1.80 9.15
CA TYR A 67 -18.12 2.47 9.77
C TYR A 67 -17.73 1.82 11.10
N HIS A 68 -18.70 1.36 11.90
CA HIS A 68 -18.44 0.63 13.15
C HIS A 68 -17.57 -0.61 12.88
N TYR A 69 -17.94 -1.46 11.92
CA TYR A 69 -17.16 -2.65 11.58
C TYR A 69 -15.79 -2.31 10.99
N HIS A 70 -15.73 -1.34 10.07
CA HIS A 70 -14.46 -0.86 9.54
C HIS A 70 -13.50 -0.42 10.66
N ARG A 71 -13.99 0.39 11.61
CA ARG A 71 -13.21 0.86 12.76
C ARG A 71 -12.87 -0.28 13.72
N LEU A 72 -13.81 -1.19 13.98
CA LEU A 72 -13.62 -2.32 14.89
C LEU A 72 -12.51 -3.24 14.38
N TRP A 73 -12.58 -3.62 13.10
CA TRP A 73 -11.61 -4.50 12.45
C TRP A 73 -10.23 -3.86 12.35
N ARG A 74 -10.15 -2.53 12.13
CA ARG A 74 -8.90 -1.78 12.28
C ARG A 74 -8.30 -1.91 13.68
N LEU A 75 -9.10 -1.69 14.73
CA LEU A 75 -8.61 -1.75 16.11
C LEU A 75 -8.21 -3.17 16.53
N GLN A 76 -8.80 -4.19 15.90
CA GLN A 76 -8.52 -5.60 16.17
C GLN A 76 -7.40 -6.19 15.27
N GLY A 77 -6.86 -5.43 14.32
CA GLY A 77 -5.85 -5.91 13.37
C GLY A 77 -6.39 -6.92 12.33
N VAL A 78 -7.71 -6.96 12.12
CA VAL A 78 -8.36 -7.92 11.22
C VAL A 78 -7.97 -7.65 9.77
N TRP A 79 -7.82 -6.39 9.37
CA TRP A 79 -7.44 -6.02 8.00
C TRP A 79 -6.03 -6.50 7.67
N GLU A 80 -5.08 -6.28 8.59
CA GLU A 80 -3.69 -6.72 8.47
C GLU A 80 -3.59 -8.24 8.39
N ALA A 81 -4.37 -8.96 9.20
CA ALA A 81 -4.44 -10.41 9.20
C ALA A 81 -5.01 -10.96 7.86
N LEU A 82 -6.16 -10.44 7.42
CA LEU A 82 -6.78 -10.80 6.14
C LEU A 82 -5.82 -10.54 4.98
N HIS A 83 -5.21 -9.36 4.96
CA HIS A 83 -4.24 -8.98 3.94
C HIS A 83 -3.05 -9.94 3.91
N THR A 84 -2.50 -10.29 5.07
CA THR A 84 -1.35 -11.22 5.18
C THR A 84 -1.68 -12.59 4.59
N ILE A 85 -2.82 -13.17 4.98
CA ILE A 85 -3.26 -14.48 4.47
C ILE A 85 -3.47 -14.44 2.95
N LEU A 86 -4.21 -13.45 2.45
CA LEU A 86 -4.50 -13.31 1.02
C LEU A 86 -3.24 -13.08 0.19
N ARG A 87 -2.27 -12.32 0.71
CA ARG A 87 -0.96 -12.11 0.07
C ARG A 87 -0.23 -13.43 -0.11
N GLU A 88 -0.20 -14.25 0.93
CA GLU A 88 0.48 -15.55 0.89
C GLU A 88 -0.18 -16.51 -0.10
N MET A 89 -1.51 -16.57 -0.10
CA MET A 89 -2.28 -17.35 -1.07
C MET A 89 -2.01 -16.92 -2.52
N VAL A 90 -2.01 -15.60 -2.80
CA VAL A 90 -1.70 -15.10 -4.15
C VAL A 90 -0.26 -15.46 -4.53
N ARG A 91 0.70 -15.32 -3.62
CA ARG A 91 2.10 -15.64 -3.90
C ARG A 91 2.29 -17.12 -4.24
N GLN A 92 1.69 -18.01 -3.46
CA GLN A 92 1.74 -19.46 -3.71
C GLN A 92 1.12 -19.83 -5.04
N ARG A 93 -0.03 -19.23 -5.37
CA ARG A 93 -0.68 -19.41 -6.67
C ARG A 93 0.20 -18.96 -7.85
N GLU A 94 1.01 -17.93 -7.66
CA GLU A 94 1.98 -17.44 -8.65
C GLU A 94 3.32 -18.21 -8.63
N GLY A 95 3.37 -19.40 -7.99
CA GLY A 95 4.58 -20.24 -7.92
C GLY A 95 5.70 -19.64 -7.07
N ARG A 96 5.37 -18.74 -6.13
CA ARG A 96 6.33 -18.11 -5.20
C ARG A 96 6.11 -18.62 -3.79
N ALA A 97 7.16 -18.62 -2.98
CA ALA A 97 7.02 -18.85 -1.54
C ALA A 97 6.15 -17.77 -0.89
N ALA A 98 5.35 -18.18 0.09
CA ALA A 98 4.39 -17.35 0.84
C ALA A 98 5.03 -16.07 1.41
N THR A 99 6.18 -16.20 2.07
CA THR A 99 6.97 -15.06 2.54
C THR A 99 8.01 -14.66 1.48
N PRO A 100 8.10 -13.37 1.11
CA PRO A 100 9.07 -12.88 0.12
C PRO A 100 10.50 -12.86 0.68
N SER A 101 11.48 -12.96 -0.21
CA SER A 101 12.91 -12.85 0.13
C SER A 101 13.55 -11.52 -0.27
N ALA A 102 12.85 -10.73 -1.08
CA ALA A 102 13.28 -9.42 -1.49
C ALA A 102 12.08 -8.49 -1.71
N ALA A 103 12.29 -7.20 -1.51
CA ALA A 103 11.24 -6.18 -1.55
C ALA A 103 11.73 -4.87 -2.16
N ILE A 104 10.80 -4.02 -2.57
CA ILE A 104 11.03 -2.67 -3.05
C ILE A 104 10.41 -1.70 -2.04
N ILE A 105 11.15 -0.66 -1.64
CA ILE A 105 10.64 0.44 -0.84
C ILE A 105 10.52 1.72 -1.67
N ASP A 106 9.41 2.42 -1.52
CA ASP A 106 9.21 3.75 -2.10
C ASP A 106 8.16 4.55 -1.31
N SER A 107 8.12 5.87 -1.53
CA SER A 107 7.22 6.79 -0.84
C SER A 107 6.35 7.60 -1.79
N GLN A 108 5.08 7.75 -1.43
CA GLN A 108 4.12 8.62 -2.12
C GLN A 108 3.62 9.70 -1.17
N SER A 109 3.78 10.96 -1.56
CA SER A 109 3.22 12.10 -0.83
C SER A 109 1.83 12.42 -1.38
N VAL A 110 0.85 12.53 -0.50
CA VAL A 110 -0.57 12.72 -0.84
C VAL A 110 -1.11 13.92 -0.09
N ARG A 111 -1.89 14.76 -0.78
CA ARG A 111 -2.50 15.93 -0.18
C ARG A 111 -3.56 15.51 0.85
N THR A 112 -3.55 16.16 2.01
CA THR A 112 -4.62 16.04 3.00
C THR A 112 -5.72 17.07 2.71
N THR A 113 -6.93 16.82 3.18
CA THR A 113 -8.03 17.81 3.14
C THR A 113 -8.16 18.55 4.48
N GLU A 114 -9.31 19.20 4.72
CA GLU A 114 -9.59 19.95 5.95
C GLU A 114 -9.71 19.06 7.19
N ALA A 115 -9.75 17.74 7.02
CA ALA A 115 -9.71 16.79 8.12
C ALA A 115 -8.45 17.05 8.98
N GLY A 116 -8.66 17.43 10.23
CA GLY A 116 -7.57 17.63 11.19
C GLY A 116 -6.79 16.35 11.43
N GLY A 117 -5.48 16.47 11.72
CA GLY A 117 -4.60 15.35 11.98
C GLY A 117 -3.15 15.65 11.57
N PRO A 118 -2.22 14.70 11.78
CA PRO A 118 -0.80 14.87 11.43
C PRO A 118 -0.62 15.24 9.96
N ARG A 119 0.05 16.35 9.65
CA ARG A 119 0.35 16.78 8.27
C ARG A 119 1.61 17.64 8.22
N GLY A 120 2.36 17.52 7.13
CA GLY A 120 3.60 18.26 6.89
C GLY A 120 3.69 18.77 5.44
N TYR A 121 4.77 19.49 5.12
CA TYR A 121 5.03 19.98 3.77
C TYR A 121 6.26 19.30 3.15
N ASP A 122 6.04 18.57 2.07
CA ASP A 122 7.10 17.98 1.26
C ASP A 122 7.64 19.04 0.29
N GLY A 123 8.81 19.61 0.60
CA GLY A 123 9.45 20.63 -0.23
C GLY A 123 9.92 20.13 -1.60
N GLY A 124 10.23 18.83 -1.72
CA GLY A 124 10.66 18.23 -2.98
C GLY A 124 9.50 18.05 -3.95
N LYS A 125 8.35 17.57 -3.46
CA LYS A 125 7.13 17.36 -4.26
C LYS A 125 6.18 18.56 -4.25
N LYS A 126 6.44 19.58 -3.41
CA LYS A 126 5.58 20.74 -3.15
C LYS A 126 4.16 20.32 -2.75
N VAL A 127 4.06 19.33 -1.86
CA VAL A 127 2.80 18.74 -1.40
C VAL A 127 2.64 18.99 0.09
N SER A 128 1.55 19.64 0.48
CA SER A 128 1.09 19.69 1.88
C SER A 128 0.19 18.50 2.15
N GLY A 129 0.56 17.65 3.09
CA GLY A 129 -0.22 16.48 3.47
C GLY A 129 0.60 15.42 4.21
N ARG A 130 0.46 14.17 3.77
CA ARG A 130 1.11 13.01 4.38
C ARG A 130 1.92 12.24 3.37
N LYS A 131 2.87 11.45 3.85
CA LYS A 131 3.68 10.56 3.05
C LYS A 131 3.41 9.12 3.44
N ARG A 132 3.21 8.28 2.43
CA ARG A 132 2.93 6.84 2.53
C ARG A 132 4.18 6.09 2.10
N HIS A 133 4.87 5.46 3.02
CA HIS A 133 5.97 4.54 2.73
C HIS A 133 5.41 3.14 2.53
N LEU A 134 5.68 2.57 1.35
CA LEU A 134 5.30 1.20 1.04
C LEU A 134 6.53 0.32 0.95
N LEU A 135 6.43 -0.87 1.55
CA LEU A 135 7.27 -2.01 1.24
C LEU A 135 6.45 -2.97 0.40
N VAL A 136 6.91 -3.31 -0.80
CA VAL A 136 6.19 -4.23 -1.69
C VAL A 136 7.10 -5.38 -2.12
N ASP A 137 6.51 -6.56 -2.34
CA ASP A 137 7.25 -7.68 -2.87
C ASP A 137 7.48 -7.56 -4.40
N THR A 138 8.16 -8.56 -4.97
CA THR A 138 8.43 -8.61 -6.41
C THR A 138 7.20 -8.79 -7.32
N LEU A 139 6.04 -9.14 -6.77
CA LEU A 139 4.74 -9.16 -7.47
C LEU A 139 4.00 -7.81 -7.34
N GLY A 140 4.49 -6.90 -6.51
CA GLY A 140 3.86 -5.62 -6.17
C GLY A 140 2.80 -5.74 -5.08
N LEU A 141 2.75 -6.87 -4.35
CA LEU A 141 1.87 -7.00 -3.19
C LEU A 141 2.51 -6.28 -2.01
N VAL A 142 1.71 -5.45 -1.33
CA VAL A 142 2.16 -4.71 -0.15
C VAL A 142 2.58 -5.71 0.92
N MET A 143 3.71 -5.46 1.55
CA MET A 143 4.21 -6.21 2.70
C MET A 143 3.96 -5.42 3.99
N ALA A 144 4.18 -4.12 3.93
CA ALA A 144 3.95 -3.20 5.04
C ALA A 144 3.72 -1.78 4.49
N ILE A 145 3.03 -0.96 5.29
CA ILE A 145 2.85 0.47 5.05
C ILE A 145 3.11 1.25 6.33
N LYS A 146 3.68 2.46 6.18
CA LYS A 146 3.72 3.47 7.22
C LYS A 146 3.29 4.80 6.66
N VAL A 147 2.36 5.48 7.34
CA VAL A 147 1.93 6.83 6.99
C VAL A 147 2.35 7.80 8.07
N HIS A 148 2.94 8.91 7.65
CA HIS A 148 3.37 9.98 8.54
C HIS A 148 3.27 11.34 7.83
N GLU A 149 3.62 12.41 8.55
CA GLU A 149 3.64 13.78 8.02
C GLU A 149 4.61 13.92 6.84
N ALA A 150 4.30 14.77 5.85
CA ALA A 150 5.03 14.78 4.59
C ALA A 150 6.44 15.42 4.64
N ASP A 151 6.75 16.13 5.72
CA ASP A 151 8.04 16.76 6.01
C ASP A 151 9.10 15.76 6.51
N ILE A 152 8.69 14.60 7.01
CA ILE A 152 9.62 13.52 7.38
C ILE A 152 10.34 13.00 6.12
N GLN A 153 11.66 12.95 6.21
CA GLN A 153 12.54 12.47 5.14
C GLN A 153 12.37 10.98 4.90
N ASP A 154 12.58 10.55 3.65
CA ASP A 154 12.30 9.18 3.24
C ASP A 154 13.13 8.14 4.00
N ARG A 155 14.35 8.50 4.40
CA ARG A 155 15.25 7.63 5.18
C ARG A 155 14.69 7.35 6.58
N THR A 156 14.23 8.38 7.26
CA THR A 156 13.60 8.25 8.58
C THR A 156 12.30 7.46 8.47
N GLY A 157 11.48 7.75 7.45
CA GLY A 157 10.27 6.99 7.15
C GLY A 157 10.53 5.50 6.88
N ALA A 158 11.61 5.17 6.18
CA ALA A 158 12.03 3.78 5.96
C ALA A 158 12.33 3.06 7.26
N ILE A 159 13.06 3.68 8.18
CA ILE A 159 13.39 3.06 9.47
C ILE A 159 12.11 2.78 10.26
N LEU A 160 11.17 3.72 10.29
CA LEU A 160 9.87 3.55 10.95
C LEU A 160 9.05 2.40 10.35
N LEU A 161 9.09 2.23 9.03
CA LEU A 161 8.41 1.13 8.35
C LEU A 161 9.05 -0.23 8.64
N LEU A 162 10.38 -0.29 8.67
CA LEU A 162 11.13 -1.55 8.66
C LEU A 162 11.39 -2.13 10.06
N ARG A 163 11.28 -1.33 11.12
CA ARG A 163 11.65 -1.69 12.50
C ARG A 163 11.08 -3.01 12.99
N ASP A 164 9.81 -3.30 12.67
CA ASP A 164 9.07 -4.44 13.23
C ASP A 164 8.90 -5.61 12.23
N LEU A 165 9.55 -5.54 11.07
CA LEU A 165 9.36 -6.51 9.98
C LEU A 165 10.26 -7.76 9.98
N PRO A 166 11.46 -7.80 10.61
CA PRO A 166 12.31 -8.99 10.57
C PRO A 166 11.61 -10.26 11.10
N ASN A 167 10.81 -10.11 12.16
CA ASN A 167 10.09 -11.23 12.77
C ASN A 167 8.90 -11.70 11.92
N VAL A 168 8.41 -10.85 11.00
CA VAL A 168 7.27 -11.15 10.13
C VAL A 168 7.72 -11.81 8.83
N PHE A 169 8.90 -11.44 8.31
CA PHE A 169 9.41 -11.92 7.03
C PHE A 169 10.78 -12.60 7.15
N PRO A 170 10.83 -13.86 7.62
CA PRO A 170 12.09 -14.53 7.93
C PRO A 170 12.97 -14.81 6.71
N ARG A 171 12.39 -14.85 5.50
CA ARG A 171 13.13 -15.07 4.24
C ARG A 171 13.74 -13.79 3.67
N MET A 172 13.36 -12.63 4.19
CA MET A 172 13.74 -11.34 3.65
C MET A 172 15.25 -11.13 3.82
N GLY A 173 15.92 -10.73 2.74
CA GLY A 173 17.37 -10.48 2.75
C GLY A 173 17.85 -9.38 1.82
N HIS A 174 16.98 -8.82 0.96
CA HIS A 174 17.38 -7.81 -0.01
C HIS A 174 16.31 -6.76 -0.30
N LEU A 175 16.69 -5.48 -0.30
CA LEU A 175 15.82 -4.33 -0.50
C LEU A 175 16.28 -3.48 -1.69
N TRP A 176 15.39 -3.19 -2.62
CA TRP A 176 15.60 -2.16 -3.65
C TRP A 176 14.96 -0.85 -3.23
N ALA A 177 15.68 0.25 -3.39
CA ALA A 177 15.19 1.59 -3.10
C ALA A 177 15.64 2.58 -4.17
N ASP A 178 15.01 3.75 -4.23
CA ASP A 178 15.40 4.80 -5.15
C ASP A 178 16.52 5.72 -4.60
N ALA A 179 16.95 6.70 -5.41
CA ALA A 179 18.04 7.60 -5.03
C ALA A 179 17.74 8.46 -3.78
N GLY A 180 16.47 8.64 -3.38
CA GLY A 180 16.08 9.34 -2.16
C GLY A 180 16.53 8.62 -0.88
N TYR A 181 16.71 7.29 -0.97
CA TYR A 181 17.12 6.43 0.14
C TYR A 181 18.65 6.24 0.27
N THR A 182 19.44 7.03 -0.47
CA THR A 182 20.92 7.01 -0.40
C THR A 182 21.45 7.40 1.00
N GLY A 183 22.75 7.18 1.26
CA GLY A 183 23.40 7.58 2.52
C GLY A 183 23.58 6.41 3.50
N LYS A 184 23.47 6.69 4.81
CA LYS A 184 23.76 5.72 5.89
C LYS A 184 22.73 4.59 6.04
N LEU A 185 21.55 4.76 5.44
CA LEU A 185 20.42 3.82 5.57
C LEU A 185 20.79 2.39 5.17
N ALA A 186 21.60 2.20 4.13
CA ALA A 186 22.03 0.86 3.69
C ALA A 186 22.83 0.13 4.80
N GLY A 187 23.68 0.88 5.51
CA GLY A 187 24.46 0.37 6.63
C GLY A 187 23.57 0.07 7.84
N GLU A 188 22.63 0.94 8.17
CA GLU A 188 21.68 0.75 9.27
C GLU A 188 20.78 -0.48 9.04
N ILE A 189 20.25 -0.64 7.83
CA ILE A 189 19.45 -1.82 7.45
C ILE A 189 20.28 -3.10 7.56
N LYS A 190 21.53 -3.08 7.09
CA LYS A 190 22.42 -4.24 7.19
C LYS A 190 22.73 -4.59 8.65
N THR A 191 23.02 -3.59 9.49
CA THR A 191 23.37 -3.79 10.90
C THR A 191 22.18 -4.25 11.74
N HIS A 192 21.00 -3.64 11.56
CA HIS A 192 19.85 -3.89 12.42
C HIS A 192 18.91 -4.99 11.92
N LEU A 193 18.81 -5.18 10.59
CA LEU A 193 17.87 -6.14 9.99
C LEU A 193 18.59 -7.29 9.28
N GLY A 194 19.91 -7.19 9.07
CA GLY A 194 20.67 -8.19 8.31
C GLY A 194 20.41 -8.17 6.80
N TRP A 195 19.65 -7.18 6.30
CA TRP A 195 19.28 -7.13 4.89
C TRP A 195 20.28 -6.31 4.07
N THR A 196 20.47 -6.69 2.82
CA THR A 196 21.23 -5.89 1.85
C THR A 196 20.32 -4.85 1.19
N MET A 197 20.85 -3.69 0.84
CA MET A 197 20.10 -2.64 0.14
C MET A 197 20.81 -2.20 -1.13
N GLU A 198 20.08 -2.16 -2.25
CA GLU A 198 20.53 -1.67 -3.54
C GLU A 198 19.76 -0.41 -3.94
N ILE A 199 20.49 0.67 -4.23
CA ILE A 199 19.91 1.89 -4.80
C ILE A 199 19.82 1.76 -6.31
N VAL A 200 18.59 1.68 -6.83
CA VAL A 200 18.33 1.56 -8.25
C VAL A 200 18.21 2.96 -8.88
N LYS A 201 19.20 3.33 -9.67
CA LYS A 201 19.25 4.60 -10.41
C LYS A 201 19.80 4.38 -11.82
N HIS A 202 19.49 5.28 -12.74
CA HIS A 202 20.15 5.25 -14.03
C HIS A 202 21.61 5.71 -13.88
N PRO A 203 22.54 5.23 -14.73
CA PRO A 203 23.91 5.73 -14.76
C PRO A 203 24.01 7.24 -14.95
N TRP A 204 23.03 7.85 -15.62
CA TRP A 204 22.91 9.29 -15.86
C TRP A 204 22.05 10.04 -14.83
N SER A 205 21.52 9.37 -13.81
CA SER A 205 20.74 10.05 -12.76
C SER A 205 21.61 11.05 -11.98
N GLY A 206 21.19 12.32 -11.95
CA GLY A 206 21.92 13.41 -11.30
C GLY A 206 22.99 14.08 -12.17
N TRP A 207 23.14 13.65 -13.43
CA TRP A 207 24.02 14.31 -14.38
C TRP A 207 23.34 15.59 -14.91
N GLN A 208 23.95 16.75 -14.66
CA GLN A 208 23.50 18.06 -15.16
C GLN A 208 24.47 18.66 -16.20
N GLY A 209 25.52 17.91 -16.54
CA GLY A 209 26.63 18.36 -17.37
C GLY A 209 27.94 17.81 -16.84
N THR A 210 29.00 18.04 -17.61
CA THR A 210 30.37 17.62 -17.27
C THR A 210 31.28 18.81 -17.37
N TRP A 211 31.86 19.18 -16.24
CA TRP A 211 32.99 20.10 -16.20
C TRP A 211 34.22 19.37 -16.71
N ALA A 212 34.85 19.92 -17.73
CA ALA A 212 36.11 19.43 -18.26
C ALA A 212 37.10 20.59 -18.39
N PRO A 213 38.40 20.35 -18.12
CA PRO A 213 39.46 21.27 -18.51
C PRO A 213 39.34 21.64 -20.00
N LYS A 214 39.79 22.85 -20.34
CA LYS A 214 39.70 23.39 -21.71
C LYS A 214 40.28 22.43 -22.77
N ASP A 215 41.28 21.64 -22.39
CA ASP A 215 42.04 20.76 -23.29
C ASP A 215 41.64 19.27 -23.17
N ALA A 216 40.58 18.95 -22.41
CA ALA A 216 40.10 17.59 -22.26
C ALA A 216 38.68 17.45 -22.81
N PRO A 217 38.36 16.36 -23.54
CA PRO A 217 37.00 16.13 -24.00
C PRO A 217 36.06 15.94 -22.78
N PRO A 218 34.91 16.62 -22.75
CA PRO A 218 33.94 16.44 -21.68
C PRO A 218 33.44 15.00 -21.67
N ARG A 219 33.35 14.42 -20.48
CA ARG A 219 32.82 13.06 -20.30
C ARG A 219 31.43 12.98 -20.91
N HIS A 220 31.29 12.21 -21.98
CA HIS A 220 30.00 11.98 -22.61
C HIS A 220 29.23 10.94 -21.78
N VAL A 221 28.04 11.31 -21.32
CA VAL A 221 27.07 10.36 -20.75
C VAL A 221 25.96 10.20 -21.78
N GLU A 222 25.93 9.06 -22.46
CA GLU A 222 24.82 8.74 -23.36
C GLU A 222 23.54 8.58 -22.54
N VAL A 223 22.61 9.52 -22.72
CA VAL A 223 21.26 9.44 -22.17
C VAL A 223 20.36 8.92 -23.29
N PRO A 224 19.83 7.69 -23.20
CA PRO A 224 18.95 7.15 -24.22
C PRO A 224 17.73 8.06 -24.40
N LYS A 225 17.30 8.26 -25.66
CA LYS A 225 16.04 8.95 -25.96
C LYS A 225 14.86 8.02 -25.63
N GLY A 226 13.93 8.49 -24.80
CA GLY A 226 12.73 7.75 -24.41
C GLY A 226 12.77 7.20 -22.99
N PHE A 227 11.73 6.43 -22.63
CA PHE A 227 11.59 5.86 -21.29
C PHE A 227 12.45 4.58 -21.16
N VAL A 228 13.41 4.60 -20.24
CA VAL A 228 14.23 3.43 -19.92
C VAL A 228 13.75 2.82 -18.61
N VAL A 229 13.36 1.56 -18.62
CA VAL A 229 12.85 0.87 -17.43
C VAL A 229 13.99 0.61 -16.44
N LEU A 230 13.90 1.16 -15.23
CA LEU A 230 14.68 0.68 -14.10
C LEU A 230 14.11 -0.65 -13.61
N LYS A 231 14.90 -1.72 -13.73
CA LYS A 231 14.52 -3.05 -13.25
C LYS A 231 14.08 -2.94 -11.78
N ARG A 232 12.98 -3.62 -11.43
CA ARG A 232 12.36 -3.67 -10.09
C ARG A 232 11.65 -2.40 -9.60
N ARG A 233 12.13 -1.19 -9.91
CA ARG A 233 11.49 0.07 -9.46
C ARG A 233 10.05 0.23 -9.94
N TRP A 234 9.76 -0.11 -11.19
CA TRP A 234 8.40 0.00 -11.75
C TRP A 234 7.34 -0.83 -11.00
N VAL A 235 7.75 -1.82 -10.19
CA VAL A 235 6.83 -2.69 -9.46
C VAL A 235 6.06 -1.91 -8.39
N VAL A 236 6.73 -1.09 -7.59
CA VAL A 236 6.08 -0.27 -6.54
C VAL A 236 5.28 0.88 -7.15
N GLU A 237 5.76 1.47 -8.24
CA GLU A 237 5.03 2.48 -9.00
C GLU A 237 3.70 1.92 -9.54
N ARG A 238 3.71 0.69 -10.04
CA ARG A 238 2.49 -0.04 -10.43
C ARG A 238 1.58 -0.30 -9.23
N THR A 239 2.12 -0.60 -8.05
CA THR A 239 1.32 -0.75 -6.83
C THR A 239 0.62 0.56 -6.47
N PHE A 240 1.32 1.70 -6.53
CA PHE A 240 0.68 3.01 -6.35
C PHE A 240 -0.42 3.27 -7.39
N ALA A 241 -0.21 2.86 -8.65
CA ALA A 241 -1.24 2.97 -9.68
C ALA A 241 -2.47 2.08 -9.37
N TRP A 242 -2.29 0.91 -8.73
CA TRP A 242 -3.41 0.10 -8.25
C TRP A 242 -4.18 0.79 -7.12
N LEU A 243 -3.47 1.42 -6.16
CA LEU A 243 -4.10 2.21 -5.11
C LEU A 243 -4.93 3.37 -5.67
N GLY A 244 -4.41 4.05 -6.69
CA GLY A 244 -5.09 5.15 -7.37
C GLY A 244 -6.38 4.78 -8.10
N LYS A 245 -6.66 3.47 -8.30
CA LYS A 245 -7.96 3.02 -8.82
C LYS A 245 -9.10 3.21 -7.82
N SER A 246 -8.80 3.33 -6.53
CA SER A 246 -9.78 3.63 -5.48
C SER A 246 -9.78 5.14 -5.23
N ARG A 247 -10.89 5.81 -5.52
CA ARG A 247 -10.96 7.28 -5.43
C ARG A 247 -10.66 7.79 -4.03
N ARG A 248 -10.98 7.02 -2.98
CA ARG A 248 -10.65 7.34 -1.59
C ARG A 248 -9.14 7.50 -1.34
N MET A 249 -8.28 6.93 -2.19
CA MET A 249 -6.83 7.01 -2.04
C MET A 249 -6.20 8.25 -2.69
N ALA A 250 -6.96 8.99 -3.51
CA ALA A 250 -6.44 10.12 -4.30
C ALA A 250 -6.03 11.33 -3.44
N ARG A 251 -6.76 11.56 -2.34
CA ARG A 251 -6.42 12.47 -1.25
C ARG A 251 -6.51 11.72 0.07
N ASP A 252 -5.88 12.22 1.11
CA ASP A 252 -6.06 11.68 2.45
C ASP A 252 -7.09 12.54 3.21
N ASP A 253 -8.30 11.99 3.34
CA ASP A 253 -9.41 12.61 4.07
C ASP A 253 -9.51 12.11 5.52
N GLU A 254 -8.57 11.28 5.97
CA GLU A 254 -8.65 10.61 7.26
C GLU A 254 -7.96 11.43 8.36
N ALA A 255 -8.61 11.53 9.52
CA ALA A 255 -8.01 12.22 10.67
C ALA A 255 -6.80 11.47 11.25
N LEU A 256 -6.84 10.13 11.20
CA LEU A 256 -5.83 9.24 11.77
C LEU A 256 -4.97 8.61 10.66
N VAL A 257 -3.65 8.59 10.85
CA VAL A 257 -2.70 7.96 9.91
C VAL A 257 -2.91 6.46 9.82
N GLU A 258 -3.31 5.82 10.91
CA GLU A 258 -3.58 4.39 10.99
C GLU A 258 -4.82 4.01 10.16
N THR A 259 -5.80 4.92 10.03
CA THR A 259 -6.92 4.70 9.10
C THR A 259 -6.43 4.77 7.66
N ALA A 260 -5.56 5.72 7.32
CA ALA A 260 -4.98 5.81 5.99
C ALA A 260 -4.10 4.59 5.64
N GLU A 261 -3.38 4.04 6.62
CA GLU A 261 -2.65 2.76 6.49
C GLU A 261 -3.61 1.61 6.19
N ASN A 262 -4.72 1.49 6.93
CA ASN A 262 -5.71 0.43 6.77
C ASN A 262 -6.42 0.44 5.41
N LEU A 263 -6.75 1.62 4.89
CA LEU A 263 -7.36 1.74 3.56
C LEU A 263 -6.45 1.14 2.47
N VAL A 264 -5.12 1.19 2.62
CA VAL A 264 -4.20 0.52 1.69
C VAL A 264 -4.36 -1.00 1.75
N TYR A 265 -4.44 -1.57 2.95
CA TYR A 265 -4.70 -3.01 3.10
C TYR A 265 -6.03 -3.41 2.48
N GLU A 266 -7.09 -2.62 2.66
CA GLU A 266 -8.40 -2.88 2.05
C GLU A 266 -8.36 -2.88 0.52
N VAL A 267 -7.66 -1.92 -0.10
CA VAL A 267 -7.48 -1.92 -1.57
C VAL A 267 -6.74 -3.18 -2.01
N MET A 268 -5.69 -3.57 -1.29
CA MET A 268 -4.91 -4.75 -1.61
C MET A 268 -5.71 -6.03 -1.41
N ILE A 269 -6.54 -6.12 -0.37
CA ILE A 269 -7.49 -7.22 -0.15
C ILE A 269 -8.43 -7.35 -1.36
N ARG A 270 -9.06 -6.26 -1.80
CA ARG A 270 -9.97 -6.29 -2.96
C ARG A 270 -9.25 -6.78 -4.23
N LEU A 271 -8.00 -6.33 -4.43
CA LEU A 271 -7.16 -6.75 -5.55
C LEU A 271 -6.79 -8.24 -5.48
N MET A 272 -6.42 -8.75 -4.30
CA MET A 272 -5.99 -10.13 -4.11
C MET A 272 -7.15 -11.11 -4.18
N VAL A 273 -8.29 -10.78 -3.56
CA VAL A 273 -9.54 -11.55 -3.67
C VAL A 273 -9.96 -11.70 -5.14
N ARG A 274 -9.89 -10.62 -5.93
CA ARG A 274 -10.13 -10.67 -7.39
C ARG A 274 -9.19 -11.59 -8.14
N ARG A 275 -7.92 -11.67 -7.74
CA ARG A 275 -6.94 -12.56 -8.38
C ARG A 275 -7.24 -14.02 -8.02
N LEU A 276 -7.53 -14.28 -6.75
CA LEU A 276 -7.83 -15.61 -6.23
C LEU A 276 -9.15 -16.18 -6.76
N ALA A 277 -10.16 -15.33 -6.96
CA ALA A 277 -11.47 -15.73 -7.47
C ALA A 277 -11.48 -16.07 -8.98
N LYS A 278 -10.47 -15.63 -9.74
CA LYS A 278 -10.33 -16.04 -11.14
C LYS A 278 -9.84 -17.48 -11.22
N SER A 279 -10.21 -18.21 -12.27
CA SER A 279 -9.59 -19.51 -12.56
C SER A 279 -8.06 -19.38 -12.70
N PRO A 280 -7.27 -20.39 -12.28
CA PRO A 280 -5.83 -20.40 -12.52
C PRO A 280 -5.54 -20.17 -14.00
N PRO A 281 -4.52 -19.37 -14.34
CA PRO A 281 -4.03 -19.31 -15.72
C PRO A 281 -3.49 -20.67 -16.19
#